data_AF-A0A2E5KZ06-F1
#
_entry.id   AF-A0A2E5KZ06-F1
#
_cell.length_a   1.000
_cell.length_b   1.000
_cell.length_c   1.000
_cell.angle_alpha   90.00
_cell.angle_beta   90.00
_cell.angle_gamma   90.00
#
_symmetry.space_group_name_H-M   'P 1'
#
loop_
_entity.id
_entity.type
_entity.pdbx_description
1 polymer ?
#
loop_
_entity_poly.entity_id
_entity_poly.type
_entity_poly.pdbx_seq_one_letter_code
_entity_poly.pdbx_strand_id
1 'polypeptide(L)'
;MTESPHLLTLSEQARMVREGDITAVELVKAHLAEIERLNPRLNSFITVDAENAIKQADVIDKSRAAGEKLGPLAGVTVGVKDSMVCEQQTILVFSKIGFPKKTLLPSHACVKPEQSSLERPT
;
A
#
# COMPACT_ATOMS: atom_id res chain seq x y z
N MET A 1 9.85 -25.35 1.91
CA MET A 1 10.39 -24.25 2.72
C MET A 1 9.55 -23.03 2.40
N THR A 2 8.43 -22.84 3.08
CA THR A 2 7.64 -21.63 2.86
C THR A 2 8.26 -20.57 3.76
N GLU A 3 9.25 -19.87 3.23
CA GLU A 3 9.76 -18.65 3.87
C GLU A 3 8.63 -17.63 3.99
N SER A 4 8.70 -16.82 5.04
CA SER A 4 7.68 -15.83 5.35
C SER A 4 7.40 -14.93 4.15
N PRO A 5 6.12 -14.74 3.74
CA PRO A 5 5.78 -14.07 2.48
C PRO A 5 6.19 -12.59 2.42
N HIS A 6 6.47 -11.97 3.57
CA HIS A 6 6.99 -10.61 3.66
C HIS A 6 8.45 -10.45 3.22
N LEU A 7 9.22 -11.55 3.07
CA LEU A 7 10.61 -11.51 2.58
C LEU A 7 10.74 -11.66 1.06
N LEU A 8 9.64 -12.00 0.39
CA LEU A 8 9.62 -12.15 -1.07
C LEU A 8 9.75 -10.80 -1.75
N THR A 9 10.28 -10.79 -2.97
CA THR A 9 10.31 -9.56 -3.77
C THR A 9 8.89 -9.10 -4.11
N LEU A 10 8.73 -7.81 -4.36
CA LEU A 10 7.44 -7.22 -4.75
C LEU A 10 6.82 -7.91 -5.98
N SER A 11 7.64 -8.28 -6.96
CA SER A 11 7.18 -9.00 -8.16
C SER A 11 6.73 -10.43 -7.85
N GLU A 12 7.39 -11.13 -6.93
CA GLU A 12 6.98 -12.46 -6.49
C GLU A 12 5.69 -12.41 -5.69
N GLN A 13 5.54 -11.46 -4.77
CA GLN A 13 4.29 -11.25 -4.03
C GLN A 13 3.12 -10.97 -4.98
N ALA A 14 3.31 -10.06 -5.95
CA ALA A 14 2.29 -9.74 -6.94
C ALA A 14 1.91 -10.96 -7.81
N ARG A 15 2.90 -11.78 -8.19
CA ARG A 15 2.67 -13.02 -8.94
C ARG A 15 1.86 -14.01 -8.12
N MET A 16 2.28 -14.29 -6.88
CA MET A 16 1.62 -15.25 -6.00
C MET A 16 0.18 -14.85 -5.67
N VAL A 17 -0.08 -13.55 -5.44
CA VAL A 17 -1.44 -13.06 -5.23
C VAL A 17 -2.30 -13.24 -6.48
N ARG A 18 -1.76 -12.99 -7.68
CA ARG A 18 -2.47 -13.14 -8.96
C ARG A 18 -2.77 -14.60 -9.28
N GLU A 19 -1.81 -15.48 -9.03
CA GLU A 19 -1.92 -16.93 -9.26
C GLU A 19 -2.77 -17.62 -8.18
N GLY A 20 -2.99 -16.96 -7.04
CA GLY A 20 -3.80 -17.48 -5.93
C GLY A 20 -3.02 -18.37 -4.96
N ASP A 21 -1.69 -18.40 -5.06
CA ASP A 21 -0.80 -19.12 -4.14
C ASP A 21 -0.88 -18.55 -2.71
N ILE A 22 -1.17 -17.25 -2.59
CA ILE A 22 -1.42 -16.55 -1.32
C ILE A 22 -2.54 -15.52 -1.53
N THR A 23 -3.36 -15.31 -0.50
CA THR A 23 -4.35 -14.22 -0.51
C THR A 23 -3.71 -12.88 -0.19
N ALA A 24 -4.29 -11.79 -0.71
CA ALA A 24 -3.84 -10.45 -0.35
C ALA A 24 -4.00 -10.21 1.16
N VAL A 25 -5.06 -10.76 1.77
CA VAL A 25 -5.30 -10.67 3.22
C VAL A 25 -4.21 -11.36 4.03
N GLU A 26 -3.77 -12.56 3.64
CA GLU A 26 -2.67 -13.26 4.31
C GLU A 26 -1.36 -12.48 4.19
N LEU A 27 -1.09 -11.90 3.02
CA LEU A 27 0.10 -11.09 2.81
C LEU A 27 0.10 -9.85 3.70
N VAL A 28 -1.02 -9.13 3.81
CA VAL A 28 -1.15 -7.97 4.70
C VAL A 28 -0.97 -8.37 6.16
N LYS A 29 -1.59 -9.47 6.60
CA LYS A 29 -1.44 -9.98 7.97
C LYS A 29 0.01 -10.32 8.30
N ALA A 30 0.73 -10.94 7.37
CA ALA A 30 2.15 -11.26 7.55
C ALA A 30 3.01 -10.01 7.74
N HIS A 31 2.73 -8.92 7.01
CA HIS A 31 3.42 -7.65 7.20
C HIS A 31 3.04 -6.96 8.51
N LEU A 32 1.75 -6.96 8.88
CA LEU A 32 1.29 -6.39 10.14
C LEU A 32 1.92 -7.07 11.36
N ALA A 33 2.09 -8.39 11.33
CA ALA A 33 2.77 -9.13 12.38
C ALA A 33 4.24 -8.70 12.56
N GLU A 34 4.97 -8.48 11.46
CA GLU A 34 6.34 -7.97 11.53
C GLU A 34 6.41 -6.52 12.01
N ILE A 35 5.44 -5.69 11.61
CA ILE A 35 5.33 -4.31 12.09
C ILE A 35 5.13 -4.31 13.61
N GLU A 36 4.21 -5.12 14.14
CA GLU A 36 3.97 -5.23 15.57
C GLU A 36 5.22 -5.69 16.33
N ARG A 37 5.97 -6.65 15.76
CA ARG A 37 7.18 -7.22 16.36
C ARG A 37 8.38 -6.27 16.34
N LEU A 38 8.59 -5.54 15.24
CA LEU A 38 9.82 -4.78 14.99
C LEU A 38 9.68 -3.28 15.22
N ASN A 39 8.49 -2.71 14.97
CA ASN A 39 8.29 -1.26 15.06
C ASN A 39 8.59 -0.66 16.44
N PRO A 40 8.34 -1.33 17.59
CA PRO A 40 8.72 -0.78 18.90
C PRO A 40 10.23 -0.51 19.05
N ARG A 41 11.07 -1.24 18.30
CA ARG A 41 12.53 -1.09 18.31
C ARG A 41 13.04 -0.18 17.20
N LEU A 42 12.44 -0.26 16.01
CA LEU A 42 12.90 0.47 14.83
C LEU A 42 12.27 1.86 14.70
N ASN A 43 11.11 2.08 15.32
CA ASN A 43 10.32 3.31 15.21
C ASN A 43 10.14 3.76 13.74
N SER A 44 9.89 2.79 12.86
CA SER A 44 9.80 2.99 11.42
C SER A 44 8.41 3.44 10.96
N PHE A 45 7.36 3.15 11.73
CA PHE A 45 5.99 3.53 11.41
C PHE A 45 5.37 4.38 12.50
N ILE A 46 4.72 5.47 12.11
CA ILE A 46 3.99 6.38 13.01
C ILE A 46 2.53 5.95 13.11
N THR A 47 1.91 5.70 11.96
CA THR A 47 0.50 5.32 11.86
C THR A 47 0.41 4.03 11.06
N VAL A 48 -0.30 3.05 11.58
CA VAL A 48 -0.56 1.78 10.91
C VAL A 48 -2.07 1.65 10.80
N ASP A 49 -2.60 1.73 9.58
CA ASP A 49 -4.05 1.58 9.33
C ASP A 49 -4.38 0.12 9.00
N ALA A 50 -4.24 -0.74 10.01
CA ALA A 50 -4.38 -2.19 9.86
C ALA A 50 -5.79 -2.60 9.38
N GLU A 51 -6.83 -1.95 9.89
CA GLU A 51 -8.22 -2.29 9.56
C GLU A 51 -8.53 -2.01 8.09
N ASN A 52 -8.15 -0.83 7.60
CA ASN A 52 -8.38 -0.46 6.21
C ASN A 52 -7.53 -1.31 5.25
N ALA A 53 -6.26 -1.58 5.61
CA ALA A 53 -5.40 -2.45 4.81
C ALA A 53 -6.00 -3.86 4.62
N ILE A 54 -6.61 -4.43 5.67
CA ILE A 54 -7.30 -5.72 5.58
C ILE A 54 -8.56 -5.64 4.73
N LYS A 55 -9.38 -4.59 4.89
CA LYS A 55 -10.60 -4.38 4.06
C LYS A 55 -10.25 -4.26 2.58
N GLN A 56 -9.20 -3.52 2.26
CA GLN A 56 -8.75 -3.34 0.88
C GLN A 56 -8.18 -4.64 0.29
N ALA A 57 -7.43 -5.41 1.08
CA ALA A 57 -6.95 -6.71 0.65
C ALA A 57 -8.11 -7.68 0.35
N ASP A 58 -9.17 -7.69 1.16
CA ASP A 58 -10.37 -8.49 0.92
C ASP A 58 -11.07 -8.11 -0.40
N VAL A 59 -11.13 -6.82 -0.74
CA VAL A 59 -11.66 -6.36 -2.04
C VAL A 59 -10.83 -6.93 -3.20
N ILE A 60 -9.50 -6.92 -3.08
CA ILE A 60 -8.60 -7.44 -4.12
C ILE A 60 -8.76 -8.96 -4.27
N ASP A 61 -8.85 -9.69 -3.16
CA ASP A 61 -9.10 -11.14 -3.18
C ASP A 61 -10.45 -11.47 -3.84
N LYS A 62 -11.50 -10.66 -3.60
CA LYS A 62 -12.81 -10.79 -4.25
C LYS A 62 -12.74 -10.50 -5.75
N SER A 63 -12.08 -9.43 -6.16
CA SER A 63 -11.86 -9.12 -7.59
C SER A 63 -11.08 -10.22 -8.29
N ARG A 64 -10.07 -10.81 -7.64
CA ARG A 64 -9.36 -11.99 -8.17
C ARG A 64 -10.30 -13.16 -8.37
N ALA A 65 -11.09 -13.50 -7.35
CA ALA A 65 -12.03 -14.62 -7.39
C ALA A 65 -13.12 -14.43 -8.46
N ALA A 66 -13.51 -13.19 -8.74
CA ALA A 66 -14.42 -12.84 -9.83
C ALA A 66 -13.77 -12.90 -11.23
N GLY A 67 -12.46 -13.18 -11.33
CA GLY A 67 -11.73 -13.22 -12.59
C GLY A 67 -11.44 -11.84 -13.19
N GLU A 68 -11.56 -10.77 -12.40
CA GLU A 68 -11.27 -9.42 -12.85
C GLU A 68 -9.77 -9.25 -13.14
N LYS A 69 -9.47 -8.39 -14.11
CA LYS A 69 -8.08 -8.09 -14.46
C LYS A 69 -7.45 -7.21 -13.36
N LEU A 70 -6.63 -7.84 -12.53
CA LEU A 70 -5.87 -7.14 -11.50
C LEU A 70 -4.77 -6.25 -12.10
N GLY A 71 -4.54 -5.10 -11.45
CA GLY A 71 -3.41 -4.23 -11.76
C GLY A 71 -2.06 -4.90 -11.46
N PRO A 72 -0.94 -4.34 -11.97
CA PRO A 72 0.39 -4.95 -11.84
C PRO A 72 0.85 -5.13 -10.38
N LEU A 73 0.38 -4.26 -9.47
CA LEU A 73 0.72 -4.27 -8.03
C LEU A 73 -0.48 -4.60 -7.13
N ALA A 74 -1.55 -5.15 -7.68
CA ALA A 74 -2.74 -5.47 -6.88
C ALA A 74 -2.40 -6.49 -5.79
N GLY A 75 -2.66 -6.11 -4.53
CA GLY A 75 -2.55 -6.96 -3.36
C GLY A 75 -1.18 -6.95 -2.66
N VAL A 76 -0.18 -6.25 -3.21
CA VAL A 76 1.15 -6.17 -2.58
C VAL A 76 1.19 -5.09 -1.52
N THR A 77 1.64 -5.40 -0.30
CA THR A 77 1.71 -4.43 0.80
C THR A 77 2.81 -3.39 0.57
N VAL A 78 2.49 -2.09 0.73
CA VAL A 78 3.45 -0.99 0.61
C VAL A 78 3.41 -0.06 1.82
N GLY A 79 4.59 0.36 2.28
CA GLY A 79 4.76 1.43 3.26
C GLY A 79 4.96 2.76 2.55
N VAL A 80 4.25 3.80 2.98
CA VAL A 80 4.29 5.13 2.37
C VAL A 80 4.94 6.11 3.33
N LYS A 81 5.92 6.87 2.83
CA LYS A 81 6.52 7.97 3.59
C LYS A 81 5.51 9.10 3.70
N ASP A 82 5.30 9.57 4.91
CA ASP A 82 4.36 10.62 5.27
C ASP A 82 4.90 12.01 4.88
N SER A 83 5.02 12.30 3.57
CA SER A 83 5.56 13.56 3.05
C SER A 83 4.56 14.37 2.23
N MET A 84 3.36 13.84 2.04
CA MET A 84 2.33 14.41 1.17
C MET A 84 0.96 14.12 1.80
N VAL A 85 -0.02 15.00 1.58
CA VAL A 85 -1.42 14.70 1.92
C VAL A 85 -1.93 13.66 0.93
N CYS A 86 -1.96 12.39 1.35
CA CYS A 86 -2.58 11.33 0.56
C CYS A 86 -4.02 11.12 1.04
N GLU A 87 -4.99 11.42 0.19
CA GLU A 87 -6.34 10.90 0.38
C GLU A 87 -6.31 9.39 0.10
N GLN A 88 -6.60 8.61 1.14
CA GLN A 88 -7.13 7.23 1.13
C GLN A 88 -6.83 6.45 -0.16
N GLN A 89 -5.57 6.05 -0.34
CA GLN A 89 -5.18 5.10 -1.39
C GLN A 89 -4.64 3.80 -0.81
N THR A 90 -4.60 2.80 -1.69
CA THR A 90 -5.02 1.41 -1.50
C THR A 90 -4.25 0.55 -0.51
N ILE A 91 -3.17 1.00 0.15
CA ILE A 91 -2.53 0.31 1.30
C ILE A 91 -1.67 1.33 2.05
N LEU A 92 -1.83 1.50 3.37
CA LEU A 92 -1.05 2.50 4.13
C LEU A 92 -0.44 1.96 5.43
N VAL A 93 0.90 1.94 5.43
CA VAL A 93 1.72 1.98 6.64
C VAL A 93 2.58 3.26 6.57
N PHE A 94 2.35 4.21 7.47
CA PHE A 94 2.92 5.57 7.40
C PHE A 94 4.26 5.68 8.14
N SER A 95 5.28 6.27 7.50
CA SER A 95 6.58 6.58 8.12
C SER A 95 6.96 8.07 8.02
N LYS A 96 7.19 8.69 9.18
CA LYS A 96 7.71 10.05 9.54
C LYS A 96 7.81 11.16 8.47
N ILE A 97 6.94 12.18 8.62
CA ILE A 97 7.31 13.61 8.77
C ILE A 97 6.44 14.26 9.85
N GLY A 98 7.07 14.95 10.81
CA GLY A 98 6.35 15.72 11.82
C GLY A 98 5.87 17.06 11.25
N PHE A 99 4.56 17.19 11.03
CA PHE A 99 3.90 18.50 10.88
C PHE A 99 2.79 18.64 11.95
N PRO A 100 2.68 19.81 12.61
CA PRO A 100 1.67 20.04 13.64
C PRO A 100 0.25 19.98 13.04
N LYS A 101 -0.67 19.34 13.78
CA LYS A 101 -2.08 19.02 13.43
C LYS A 101 -3.02 20.21 13.15
N LYS A 102 -2.58 21.33 12.55
CA LYS A 102 -3.40 22.55 12.42
C LYS A 102 -3.59 23.13 11.02
N THR A 103 -3.06 22.52 9.96
CA THR A 103 -3.32 22.99 8.59
C THR A 103 -4.18 22.00 7.83
N LEU A 104 -5.46 21.94 8.23
CA LEU A 104 -6.52 21.45 7.37
C LEU A 104 -6.74 22.51 6.28
N LEU A 105 -6.01 22.40 5.16
CA LEU A 105 -6.28 23.21 3.98
C LEU A 105 -7.57 22.69 3.30
N PRO A 106 -8.44 23.58 2.80
CA PRO A 106 -9.71 23.19 2.22
C PRO A 106 -9.53 22.35 0.95
N SER A 107 -10.47 21.44 0.74
CA SER A 107 -10.59 20.37 -0.25
C SER A 107 -10.54 20.75 -1.74
N HIS A 108 -9.99 21.92 -2.11
CA HIS A 108 -10.04 22.44 -3.49
C HIS A 108 -8.67 22.71 -4.13
N ALA A 109 -7.57 22.31 -3.50
CA ALA A 109 -6.23 22.44 -4.06
C ALA A 109 -5.64 21.09 -4.48
N CYS A 110 -6.43 20.24 -5.14
CA CYS A 110 -5.90 19.09 -5.88
C CYS A 110 -5.72 19.53 -7.34
N VAL A 111 -4.46 19.73 -7.72
CA VAL A 111 -4.05 19.99 -9.10
C VAL A 111 -4.65 18.90 -9.99
N LYS A 112 -5.60 19.27 -10.85
CA LYS A 112 -6.05 18.38 -11.93
C LYS A 112 -4.85 18.02 -12.80
N PRO A 113 -4.70 16.77 -13.25
CA PRO A 113 -3.69 16.43 -14.24
C PRO A 113 -4.08 17.09 -15.56
N GLU A 114 -3.58 18.29 -15.82
CA GLU A 114 -3.52 18.84 -17.16
C GLU A 114 -2.55 17.97 -17.96
N GLN A 115 -3.07 17.36 -19.03
CA GLN A 115 -2.28 16.63 -20.00
C GLN A 115 -1.30 17.59 -20.66
N SER A 116 -0.07 17.65 -20.16
CA SER A 116 1.02 18.36 -20.82
C SER A 116 1.71 17.42 -21.80
N SER A 117 1.20 17.43 -23.03
CA SER A 117 1.91 16.99 -24.22
C SER A 117 3.19 17.81 -24.34
N LEU A 118 4.32 17.25 -23.91
CA LEU A 118 5.64 17.83 -24.17
C LEU A 118 6.36 16.96 -25.20
N GLU A 119 6.25 17.40 -26.45
CA GLU A 119 7.14 16.99 -27.53
C GLU A 119 8.60 17.21 -27.11
N ARG A 120 9.45 16.21 -27.36
CA ARG A 120 10.90 16.31 -27.19
C ARG A 120 11.49 16.96 -28.45
N PRO A 121 12.17 18.12 -28.38
CA PRO A 121 13.05 18.53 -29.45
C PRO A 121 14.36 17.73 -29.38
N THR A 122 14.93 17.51 -30.57
CA THR A 122 16.23 16.84 -30.81
C THR A 122 17.40 17.73 -30.48
#